data_AF-A0A8T1Q376-F1
#
_entry.id   AF-A0A8T1Q376-F1
#
_cell.length_a   1.000
_cell.length_b   1.000
_cell.length_c   1.000
_cell.angle_alpha   90.00
_cell.angle_beta   90.00
_cell.angle_gamma   90.00
#
_symmetry.space_group_name_H-M   'P 1'
#
loop_
_entity.id
_entity.type
_entity.pdbx_description
1 polymer ?
#
loop_
_entity_poly.entity_id
_entity_poly.type
_entity_poly.pdbx_seq_one_letter_code
_entity_poly.pdbx_strand_id
1 'polypeptide(L)'
;MPKKLETPILLAAKNGITEIVERILELCPIAINDVNADNKNIVLLAVEHRQPKVYELLRRLNISKVSMFRQLDTEENSALHLAAKLGDKQPWRIPGAALQMQWENKWYEYVRDSMPHNFFPRYNKEGKTPSDLFTETHRGLVEDGSKWLTNTSQSCSVVSALIATVAFTTSTTVPGGFETNGIPALENKPGFDLFAVSSLVALCFSITALVMFLAILTSRYQETDFGRNLPRKLLLGLTSLFVSIAAMLISFCGGHFFVLKEELKLAAVPVYAVTCLPVTFFAMAQLPLYIDLLRATLSEVPQRSHKVDP
;
A
#
# COMPACT_ATOMS: atom_id res chain seq x y z
N MET A 1 26.26 34.81 11.35
CA MET A 1 26.34 34.92 9.87
C MET A 1 24.92 35.12 9.34
N PRO A 2 24.67 36.05 8.41
CA PRO A 2 23.33 36.24 7.87
C PRO A 2 22.89 34.97 7.13
N LYS A 3 21.65 34.50 7.38
CA LYS A 3 21.04 33.38 6.66
C LYS A 3 21.04 33.73 5.17
N LYS A 4 21.79 32.99 4.36
CA LYS A 4 21.72 33.09 2.90
C LYS A 4 20.27 32.79 2.50
N LEU A 5 19.57 33.75 1.91
CA LEU A 5 18.17 33.58 1.51
C LEU A 5 18.12 32.45 0.47
N GLU A 6 17.28 31.42 0.68
CA GLU A 6 17.07 30.37 -0.33
C GLU A 6 16.49 31.01 -1.59
N THR A 7 17.05 30.68 -2.76
CA THR A 7 16.57 31.25 -4.02
C THR A 7 15.16 30.73 -4.36
N PRO A 8 14.37 31.46 -5.17
CA PRO A 8 12.99 31.07 -5.47
C PRO A 8 12.86 29.65 -6.05
N ILE A 9 13.80 29.22 -6.88
CA ILE A 9 13.82 27.88 -7.47
C ILE A 9 14.03 26.78 -6.41
N LEU A 10 14.91 27.02 -5.43
CA LEU A 10 15.18 26.08 -4.34
C LEU A 10 13.97 25.97 -3.40
N LEU A 11 13.31 27.09 -3.10
CA LEU A 11 12.07 27.12 -2.32
C LEU A 11 10.93 26.39 -3.04
N ALA A 12 10.76 26.62 -4.34
CA ALA A 12 9.74 25.95 -5.13
C ALA A 12 9.95 24.43 -5.15
N ALA A 13 11.20 23.98 -5.37
CA ALA A 13 11.54 22.57 -5.38
C ALA A 13 11.32 21.88 -4.02
N LYS A 14 11.77 22.52 -2.93
CA LYS A 14 11.56 22.05 -1.55
C LYS A 14 10.09 21.87 -1.19
N ASN A 15 9.23 22.75 -1.68
CA ASN A 15 7.79 22.70 -1.44
C ASN A 15 7.02 21.88 -2.48
N GLY A 16 7.67 21.40 -3.54
CA GLY A 16 7.02 20.57 -4.56
C GLY A 16 6.20 21.33 -5.60
N ILE A 17 6.45 22.62 -5.78
CA ILE A 17 5.71 23.48 -6.72
C ILE A 17 6.35 23.37 -8.11
N THR A 18 6.00 22.29 -8.83
CA THR A 18 6.60 21.93 -10.12
C THR A 18 6.45 23.02 -11.17
N GLU A 19 5.30 23.70 -11.21
CA GLU A 19 4.97 24.74 -12.19
C GLU A 19 5.90 25.96 -12.05
N ILE A 20 6.25 26.33 -10.82
CA ILE A 20 7.19 27.44 -10.57
C ILE A 20 8.61 27.01 -10.95
N VAL A 21 9.02 25.78 -10.63
CA VAL A 21 10.34 25.25 -11.04
C VAL A 21 10.48 25.29 -12.56
N GLU A 22 9.49 24.77 -13.28
CA GLU A 22 9.48 24.75 -14.75
C GLU A 22 9.55 26.17 -15.31
N ARG A 23 8.70 27.08 -14.82
CA ARG A 23 8.68 28.47 -15.29
C ARG A 23 9.99 29.22 -15.04
N ILE A 24 10.64 29.00 -13.90
CA ILE A 24 11.94 29.61 -13.61
C ILE A 24 13.00 29.07 -14.57
N LEU A 25 13.01 27.77 -14.84
CA LEU A 25 14.01 27.15 -15.73
C LEU A 25 13.82 27.58 -17.20
N GLU A 26 12.58 27.85 -17.63
CA GLU A 26 12.30 28.45 -18.95
C GLU A 26 12.87 29.88 -19.07
N LEU A 27 12.67 30.70 -18.04
CA LEU A 27 13.06 32.12 -18.06
C LEU A 27 14.53 32.35 -17.73
N CYS A 28 15.09 31.54 -16.82
CA CYS A 28 16.45 31.64 -16.33
C CYS A 28 17.05 30.23 -16.08
N PRO A 29 17.53 29.55 -17.14
CA PRO A 29 18.10 28.20 -17.03
C PRO A 29 19.29 28.10 -16.06
N ILE A 30 20.02 29.21 -15.86
CA ILE A 30 21.21 29.26 -14.99
C ILE A 30 20.86 29.03 -13.52
N ALA A 31 19.62 29.34 -13.11
CA ALA A 31 19.14 29.15 -11.74
C ALA A 31 19.20 27.68 -11.28
N ILE A 32 19.30 26.72 -12.21
CA ILE A 32 19.47 25.29 -11.89
C ILE A 32 20.74 25.00 -11.07
N ASN A 33 21.75 25.88 -11.15
CA ASN A 33 23.03 25.76 -10.45
C ASN A 33 23.01 26.40 -9.06
N ASP A 34 21.88 26.99 -8.64
CA ASP A 34 21.76 27.59 -7.32
C ASP A 34 21.95 26.54 -6.22
N VAL A 35 22.64 26.95 -5.15
CA VAL A 35 22.85 26.14 -3.94
C VAL A 35 22.50 26.93 -2.69
N ASN A 36 21.90 26.24 -1.72
CA ASN A 36 21.58 26.83 -0.42
C ASN A 36 22.83 26.93 0.49
N ALA A 37 22.62 27.31 1.76
CA ALA A 37 23.71 27.42 2.75
C ALA A 37 24.38 26.07 3.08
N ASP A 38 23.66 24.96 2.92
CA ASP A 38 24.14 23.59 3.16
C ASP A 38 24.72 22.96 1.88
N ASN A 39 25.02 23.77 0.87
CA ASN A 39 25.54 23.33 -0.43
C ASN A 39 24.59 22.37 -1.18
N LYS A 40 23.28 22.41 -0.86
CA LYS A 40 22.25 21.62 -1.53
C LYS A 40 21.71 22.36 -2.74
N ASN A 41 21.73 21.69 -3.89
CA ASN A 41 21.09 22.17 -5.11
C ASN A 41 19.62 21.74 -5.16
N ILE A 42 18.95 22.09 -6.26
CA ILE A 42 17.56 21.74 -6.50
C ILE A 42 17.27 20.23 -6.41
N VAL A 43 18.20 19.37 -6.86
CA VAL A 43 18.02 17.90 -6.84
C VAL A 43 18.04 17.38 -5.41
N LEU A 44 19.03 17.79 -4.62
CA LEU A 44 19.19 17.37 -3.23
C LEU A 44 17.97 17.79 -2.39
N LEU A 45 17.49 19.03 -2.57
CA LEU A 45 16.30 19.52 -1.88
C LEU A 45 15.02 18.78 -2.30
N ALA A 46 14.83 18.53 -3.59
CA ALA A 46 13.69 17.74 -4.06
C ALA A 46 13.71 16.33 -3.43
N VAL A 47 14.89 15.75 -3.24
CA VAL A 47 15.02 14.41 -2.69
C VAL A 47 14.80 14.34 -1.18
N GLU A 48 15.46 15.22 -0.44
CA GLU A 48 15.33 15.33 1.01
C GLU A 48 13.88 15.59 1.42
N HIS A 49 13.18 16.43 0.67
CA HIS A 49 11.79 16.78 0.94
C HIS A 49 10.75 15.89 0.25
N ARG A 50 11.19 14.79 -0.37
CA ARG A 50 10.32 13.78 -0.98
C ARG A 50 9.37 14.39 -2.03
N GLN A 51 9.93 15.07 -3.02
CA GLN A 51 9.20 15.78 -4.08
C GLN A 51 9.35 15.09 -5.46
N PRO A 52 8.69 13.94 -5.70
CA PRO A 52 8.87 13.11 -6.87
C PRO A 52 8.54 13.79 -8.18
N LYS A 53 7.51 14.63 -8.24
CA LYS A 53 7.15 15.34 -9.47
C LYS A 53 8.25 16.32 -9.89
N VAL A 54 8.81 17.05 -8.93
CA VAL A 54 9.97 17.92 -9.16
C VAL A 54 11.19 17.08 -9.56
N TYR A 55 11.46 15.98 -8.85
CA TYR A 55 12.58 15.10 -9.18
C TYR A 55 12.47 14.48 -10.58
N GLU A 56 11.26 14.04 -10.96
CA GLU A 56 10.96 13.51 -12.29
C GLU A 56 11.12 14.57 -13.38
N LEU A 57 10.64 15.80 -13.16
CA LEU A 57 10.88 16.93 -14.05
C LEU A 57 12.39 17.12 -14.28
N LEU A 58 13.18 17.19 -13.19
CA LEU A 58 14.64 17.36 -13.26
C LEU A 58 15.34 16.21 -14.00
N ARG A 59 14.88 14.97 -13.84
CA ARG A 59 15.38 13.82 -14.60
C ARG A 59 15.09 13.92 -16.09
N ARG A 60 13.91 14.43 -16.47
CA ARG A 60 13.46 14.57 -17.86
C ARG A 60 14.19 15.70 -18.59
N LEU A 61 14.49 16.80 -17.90
CA LEU A 61 15.06 18.00 -18.50
C LEU A 61 16.41 17.79 -19.22
N ASN A 62 17.16 16.71 -18.95
CA ASN A 62 18.37 16.30 -19.68
C ASN A 62 19.50 17.37 -19.80
N ILE A 63 19.36 18.52 -19.13
CA ILE A 63 20.31 19.63 -19.15
C ILE A 63 21.44 19.30 -18.16
N SER A 64 22.63 18.97 -18.69
CA SER A 64 23.86 18.69 -17.91
C SER A 64 23.71 17.59 -16.83
N LYS A 65 23.34 16.37 -17.26
CA LYS A 65 23.08 15.20 -16.40
C LYS A 65 24.13 14.84 -15.34
N VAL A 66 25.38 15.26 -15.50
CA VAL A 66 26.48 14.68 -14.70
C VAL A 66 26.80 15.50 -13.46
N SER A 67 26.78 16.83 -13.51
CA SER A 67 27.26 17.65 -12.38
C SER A 67 26.23 17.76 -11.26
N MET A 68 24.98 18.09 -11.57
CA MET A 68 23.96 18.37 -10.55
C MET A 68 23.55 17.13 -9.73
N PHE A 69 23.45 15.96 -10.35
CA PHE A 69 23.12 14.71 -9.63
C PHE A 69 24.31 14.18 -8.80
N ARG A 70 25.53 14.71 -9.04
CA ARG A 70 26.74 14.36 -8.27
C ARG A 70 27.02 15.33 -7.13
N GLN A 71 26.22 16.38 -6.97
CA GLN A 71 26.34 17.33 -5.88
C GLN A 71 26.27 16.62 -4.53
N LEU A 72 27.10 17.09 -3.60
CA LEU A 72 27.08 16.69 -2.21
C LEU A 72 26.74 17.89 -1.34
N ASP A 73 26.00 17.66 -0.26
CA ASP A 73 25.79 18.69 0.76
C ASP A 73 27.06 18.91 1.60
N THR A 74 27.00 19.82 2.57
CA THR A 74 28.12 20.10 3.47
C THR A 74 28.57 18.91 4.30
N GLU A 75 27.72 17.89 4.50
CA GLU A 75 28.01 16.67 5.24
C GLU A 75 28.43 15.50 4.35
N GLU A 76 28.75 15.79 3.08
CA GLU A 76 29.07 14.82 2.04
C GLU A 76 27.94 13.84 1.72
N ASN A 77 26.69 14.18 2.07
CA ASN A 77 25.52 13.40 1.66
C ASN A 77 25.23 13.63 0.18
N SER A 78 25.11 12.51 -0.54
CA SER A 78 24.56 12.50 -1.90
C SER A 78 23.04 12.49 -1.89
N ALA A 79 22.43 12.63 -3.07
CA ALA A 79 20.98 12.42 -3.23
C ALA A 79 20.53 11.08 -2.63
N LEU A 80 21.34 10.03 -2.75
CA LEU A 80 20.99 8.70 -2.22
C LEU A 80 20.99 8.67 -0.68
N HIS A 81 21.90 9.38 -0.02
CA HIS A 81 21.88 9.55 1.44
C HIS A 81 20.64 10.33 1.89
N LEU A 82 20.28 11.41 1.18
CA LEU A 82 19.09 12.20 1.51
C LEU A 82 17.79 11.44 1.27
N ALA A 83 17.75 10.55 0.27
CA ALA A 83 16.64 9.63 0.06
C ALA A 83 16.57 8.57 1.17
N ALA A 84 17.74 8.13 1.66
CA ALA A 84 17.85 7.14 2.72
C ALA A 84 17.46 7.67 4.12
N LYS A 85 17.61 8.97 4.35
CA LYS A 85 17.32 9.58 5.65
C LYS A 85 15.81 9.76 5.85
N LEU A 86 15.23 9.15 6.88
CA LEU A 86 13.87 9.46 7.30
C LEU A 86 13.82 10.88 7.91
N GLY A 87 13.07 11.79 7.29
CA GLY A 87 12.93 13.17 7.78
C GLY A 87 11.87 13.31 8.87
N ASP A 88 12.00 14.33 9.73
CA ASP A 88 11.03 14.62 10.82
C ASP A 88 9.62 14.95 10.29
N LYS A 89 9.56 15.50 9.08
CA LYS A 89 8.30 15.81 8.39
C LYS A 89 7.98 14.68 7.44
N GLN A 90 7.09 13.76 7.85
CA GLN A 90 6.54 12.75 6.96
C GLN A 90 5.61 13.44 5.93
N PRO A 91 6.07 13.64 4.68
CA PRO A 91 5.32 14.42 3.71
C PRO A 91 4.15 13.62 3.11
N TRP A 92 4.21 12.30 3.26
CA TRP A 92 3.18 11.35 2.92
C TRP A 92 2.37 11.03 4.18
N ARG A 93 1.14 11.53 4.27
CA ARG A 93 0.19 11.02 5.26
C ARG A 93 -0.45 9.78 4.68
N ILE A 94 0.09 8.62 5.03
CA ILE A 94 -0.36 7.33 4.52
C ILE A 94 -0.94 6.51 5.67
N PRO A 95 -2.10 5.85 5.50
CA PRO A 95 -2.67 5.03 6.56
C PRO A 95 -1.73 3.87 6.91
N GLY A 96 -1.25 3.82 8.16
CA GLY A 96 -0.47 2.69 8.68
C GLY A 96 1.04 2.76 8.40
N ALA A 97 1.84 2.44 9.42
CA ALA A 97 3.31 2.49 9.37
C ALA A 97 3.91 1.54 8.31
N ALA A 98 3.28 0.41 8.02
CA ALA A 98 3.76 -0.52 7.01
C ALA A 98 3.67 0.04 5.58
N LEU A 99 2.59 0.76 5.28
CA LEU A 99 2.43 1.44 4.00
C LEU A 99 3.43 2.60 3.89
N GLN A 100 3.63 3.38 4.95
CA GLN A 100 4.68 4.40 4.99
C GLN A 100 6.06 3.80 4.69
N MET A 101 6.41 2.65 5.29
CA MET A 101 7.66 1.95 5.02
C MET A 101 7.78 1.48 3.56
N GLN A 102 6.68 0.97 2.98
CA GLN A 102 6.64 0.59 1.56
C GLN A 102 7.00 1.77 0.65
N TRP A 103 6.47 2.96 0.94
CA TRP A 103 6.73 4.15 0.14
C TRP A 103 8.12 4.71 0.33
N GLU A 104 8.67 4.65 1.55
CA GLU A 104 10.06 5.03 1.79
C GLU A 104 11.03 4.12 1.03
N ASN A 105 10.76 2.81 0.99
CA ASN A 105 11.51 1.89 0.12
C ASN A 105 11.40 2.29 -1.35
N LYS A 106 10.19 2.47 -1.88
CA LYS A 106 9.99 2.86 -3.28
C LYS A 106 10.69 4.17 -3.62
N TRP A 107 10.65 5.14 -2.72
CA TRP A 107 11.35 6.42 -2.88
C TRP A 107 12.87 6.22 -2.95
N TYR A 108 13.43 5.46 -2.00
CA TYR A 108 14.85 5.15 -1.96
C TYR A 108 15.31 4.41 -3.23
N GLU A 109 14.56 3.40 -3.67
CA GLU A 109 14.85 2.67 -4.91
C GLU A 109 14.75 3.57 -6.16
N TYR A 110 13.72 4.41 -6.23
CA TYR A 110 13.53 5.34 -7.35
C TYR A 110 14.70 6.33 -7.51
N VAL A 111 15.23 6.84 -6.40
CA VAL A 111 16.43 7.70 -6.41
C VAL A 111 17.68 6.87 -6.73
N ARG A 112 17.84 5.70 -6.09
CA ARG A 112 18.97 4.77 -6.32
C ARG A 112 19.14 4.42 -7.79
N ASP A 113 18.06 4.06 -8.45
CA ASP A 113 18.07 3.58 -9.83
C ASP A 113 18.40 4.69 -10.84
N SER A 114 18.34 5.96 -10.42
CA SER A 114 18.74 7.12 -11.23
C SER A 114 20.16 7.62 -10.94
N MET A 115 20.82 7.12 -9.89
CA MET A 115 22.14 7.56 -9.44
C MET A 115 23.25 6.62 -9.95
N PRO A 116 24.46 7.14 -10.27
CA PRO A 116 25.59 6.30 -10.66
C PRO A 116 26.02 5.32 -9.56
N HIS A 117 26.39 4.08 -9.93
CA HIS A 117 26.72 3.01 -8.98
C HIS A 117 27.85 3.34 -7.99
N ASN A 118 28.79 4.22 -8.35
CA ASN A 118 29.87 4.63 -7.45
C ASN A 118 29.38 5.46 -6.23
N PHE A 119 28.11 5.88 -6.21
CA PHE A 119 27.49 6.54 -5.06
C PHE A 119 26.88 5.57 -4.05
N PHE A 120 26.76 4.27 -4.38
CA PHE A 120 26.11 3.29 -3.50
C PHE A 120 26.99 2.93 -2.30
N PRO A 121 28.32 2.70 -2.45
CA PRO A 121 29.21 2.44 -1.32
C PRO A 121 29.87 3.71 -0.77
N ARG A 122 29.38 4.90 -1.13
CA ARG A 122 30.01 6.16 -0.71
C ARG A 122 29.66 6.43 0.75
N TYR A 123 30.67 6.84 1.53
CA TYR A 123 30.49 7.29 2.90
C TYR A 123 30.24 8.80 2.97
N ASN A 124 29.37 9.23 3.88
CA ASN A 124 29.25 10.62 4.29
C ASN A 124 30.26 10.98 5.40
N LYS A 125 30.23 12.20 5.93
CA LYS A 125 31.13 12.62 7.03
C LYS A 125 30.96 11.83 8.33
N GLU A 126 29.79 11.21 8.55
CA GLU A 126 29.54 10.33 9.69
C GLU A 126 30.08 8.91 9.47
N GLY A 127 30.68 8.62 8.31
CA GLY A 127 31.18 7.29 7.99
C GLY A 127 30.08 6.27 7.68
N LYS A 128 28.90 6.72 7.23
CA LYS A 128 27.75 5.86 6.89
C LYS A 128 27.52 5.83 5.39
N THR A 129 27.16 4.66 4.85
CA THR A 129 26.63 4.56 3.48
C THR A 129 25.14 4.90 3.45
N PRO A 130 24.53 5.13 2.27
CA PRO A 130 23.09 5.30 2.17
C PRO A 130 22.30 4.09 2.70
N SER A 131 22.82 2.88 2.54
CA SER A 131 22.15 1.67 3.03
C SER A 131 22.17 1.59 4.56
N ASP A 132 23.30 1.94 5.18
CA ASP A 132 23.41 1.98 6.64
C ASP A 132 22.47 3.04 7.22
N LEU A 133 22.41 4.21 6.57
CA LEU A 133 21.55 5.31 6.98
C LEU A 133 20.05 4.98 6.87
N PHE A 134 19.64 4.28 5.80
CA PHE A 134 18.26 3.80 5.65
C PHE A 134 17.91 2.83 6.77
N THR A 135 18.79 1.86 7.03
CA THR A 135 18.59 0.86 8.09
C THR A 135 18.46 1.50 9.47
N GLU A 136 19.33 2.44 9.78
CA GLU A 136 19.35 3.10 11.07
C GLU A 136 18.14 4.02 11.28
N THR A 137 17.82 4.86 10.28
CA THR A 137 16.77 5.88 10.43
C THR A 137 15.35 5.31 10.29
N HIS A 138 15.17 4.19 9.59
CA HIS A 138 13.86 3.55 9.42
C HIS A 138 13.55 2.45 10.43
N ARG A 139 14.49 2.10 11.33
CA ARG A 139 14.30 1.03 12.32
C ARG A 139 12.98 1.12 13.11
N GLY A 140 12.63 2.31 13.60
CA GLY A 140 11.37 2.51 14.34
C GLY A 140 10.13 2.32 13.46
N LEU A 141 10.20 2.77 12.20
CA LEU A 141 9.11 2.61 11.24
C LEU A 141 8.91 1.14 10.84
N VAL A 142 9.99 0.37 10.77
CA VAL A 142 9.96 -1.09 10.55
C VAL A 142 9.30 -1.79 11.72
N GLU A 143 9.61 -1.41 12.97
CA GLU A 143 8.97 -1.96 14.17
C GLU A 143 7.46 -1.68 14.19
N ASP A 144 7.08 -0.41 14.00
CA ASP A 144 5.68 0.01 13.94
C ASP A 144 4.93 -0.66 12.77
N GLY A 145 5.57 -0.76 11.60
CA GLY A 145 5.03 -1.43 10.43
C GLY A 145 4.83 -2.93 10.65
N SER A 146 5.78 -3.59 11.33
CA SER A 146 5.71 -5.00 11.68
C SER A 146 4.56 -5.27 12.65
N LYS A 147 4.41 -4.42 13.67
CA LYS A 147 3.31 -4.49 14.63
C LYS A 147 1.95 -4.27 13.95
N TRP A 148 1.86 -3.28 13.07
CA TRP A 148 0.64 -3.02 12.30
C TRP A 148 0.25 -4.21 11.42
N LEU A 149 1.21 -4.79 10.67
CA LEU A 149 0.97 -5.97 9.83
C LEU A 149 0.57 -7.19 10.66
N THR A 150 1.23 -7.39 11.81
CA THR A 150 0.93 -8.50 12.72
C THR A 150 -0.50 -8.41 13.25
N ASN A 151 -0.89 -7.26 13.82
CA ASN A 151 -2.23 -7.06 14.36
C ASN A 151 -3.30 -7.22 13.27
N THR A 152 -3.09 -6.59 12.10
CA THR A 152 -4.01 -6.68 10.97
C THR A 152 -4.16 -8.11 10.48
N SER A 153 -3.04 -8.83 10.31
CA SER A 153 -3.05 -10.21 9.82
C SER A 153 -3.67 -11.17 10.83
N GLN A 154 -3.45 -10.98 12.14
CA GLN A 154 -4.12 -11.78 13.17
C GLN A 154 -5.63 -11.59 13.12
N SER A 155 -6.12 -10.35 13.13
CA SER A 155 -7.56 -10.07 13.06
C SER A 155 -8.19 -10.64 11.79
N CYS A 156 -7.54 -10.45 10.63
CA CYS A 156 -8.06 -10.98 9.37
C CYS A 156 -7.96 -12.52 9.27
N SER A 157 -6.96 -13.14 9.90
CA SER A 157 -6.87 -14.60 9.99
C SER A 157 -8.05 -15.19 10.75
N VAL A 158 -8.44 -14.58 11.88
CA VAL A 158 -9.62 -15.03 12.65
C VAL A 158 -10.87 -14.94 11.79
N VAL A 159 -11.11 -13.81 11.12
CA VAL A 159 -12.27 -13.65 10.23
C VAL A 159 -12.24 -14.67 9.08
N SER A 160 -11.08 -14.87 8.45
CA SER A 160 -10.90 -15.84 7.37
C SER A 160 -11.19 -17.28 7.83
N ALA A 161 -10.69 -17.67 9.01
CA ALA A 161 -10.94 -18.98 9.58
C ALA A 161 -12.42 -19.19 9.92
N LEU A 162 -13.10 -18.19 10.49
CA LEU A 162 -14.54 -18.25 10.76
C LEU A 162 -15.35 -18.46 9.47
N ILE A 163 -15.04 -17.70 8.40
CA ILE A 163 -15.70 -17.88 7.10
C ILE A 163 -15.41 -19.27 6.54
N ALA A 164 -14.17 -19.76 6.62
CA ALA A 164 -13.81 -21.09 6.16
C ALA A 164 -14.60 -22.18 6.91
N THR A 165 -14.74 -22.05 8.23
CA THR A 165 -15.54 -22.98 9.04
C THR A 165 -17.01 -22.94 8.62
N VAL A 166 -17.62 -21.75 8.52
CA VAL A 166 -19.03 -21.62 8.11
C VAL A 166 -19.23 -22.17 6.70
N ALA A 167 -18.37 -21.81 5.75
CA ALA A 167 -18.46 -22.28 4.36
C ALA A 167 -18.29 -23.81 4.26
N PHE A 168 -17.36 -24.40 5.02
CA PHE A 168 -17.18 -25.85 5.09
C PHE A 168 -18.41 -26.55 5.69
N THR A 169 -18.97 -26.00 6.77
CA THR A 169 -20.23 -26.51 7.35
C THR A 169 -21.35 -26.43 6.31
N THR A 170 -21.55 -25.30 5.63
CA THR A 170 -22.59 -25.18 4.61
C THR A 170 -22.40 -26.14 3.43
N SER A 171 -21.16 -26.45 3.06
CA SER A 171 -20.88 -27.43 2.01
C SER A 171 -21.20 -28.87 2.41
N THR A 172 -21.28 -29.18 3.69
CA THR A 172 -21.55 -30.53 4.21
C THR A 172 -22.98 -30.69 4.74
N THR A 173 -23.59 -29.59 5.19
CA THR A 173 -24.99 -29.53 5.65
C THR A 173 -25.85 -28.78 4.63
N VAL A 174 -26.10 -29.42 3.49
CA VAL A 174 -26.86 -28.81 2.39
C VAL A 174 -28.36 -28.66 2.74
N PRO A 175 -29.03 -27.57 2.31
CA PRO A 175 -30.47 -27.42 2.46
C PRO A 175 -31.23 -28.59 1.82
N GLY A 176 -32.26 -29.09 2.50
CA GLY A 176 -33.03 -30.26 2.05
C GLY A 176 -32.37 -31.62 2.29
N GLY A 177 -31.08 -31.65 2.67
CA GLY A 177 -30.34 -32.88 2.93
C GLY A 177 -30.07 -33.71 1.68
N PHE A 178 -29.73 -34.98 1.89
CA PHE A 178 -29.42 -35.94 0.83
C PHE A 178 -30.54 -36.99 0.74
N GLU A 179 -30.84 -37.42 -0.48
CA GLU A 179 -31.66 -38.59 -0.75
C GLU A 179 -30.91 -39.89 -0.41
N THR A 180 -31.62 -41.02 -0.45
CA THR A 180 -31.06 -42.35 -0.12
C THR A 180 -29.95 -42.81 -1.06
N ASN A 181 -29.88 -42.25 -2.26
CA ASN A 181 -28.81 -42.46 -3.25
C ASN A 181 -27.60 -41.53 -3.04
N GLY A 182 -27.62 -40.63 -2.04
CA GLY A 182 -26.57 -39.67 -1.74
C GLY A 182 -26.63 -38.37 -2.57
N ILE A 183 -27.65 -38.20 -3.41
CA ILE A 183 -27.86 -37.00 -4.22
C ILE A 183 -28.55 -35.92 -3.39
N PRO A 184 -28.17 -34.63 -3.49
CA PRO A 184 -28.89 -33.57 -2.79
C PRO A 184 -30.36 -33.50 -3.18
N ALA A 185 -31.27 -33.43 -2.20
CA ALA A 185 -32.71 -33.45 -2.44
C ALA A 185 -33.24 -32.22 -3.22
N LEU A 186 -32.43 -31.16 -3.30
CA LEU A 186 -32.72 -29.93 -4.04
C LEU A 186 -31.90 -29.79 -5.33
N GLU A 187 -31.28 -30.89 -5.79
CA GLU A 187 -30.58 -30.94 -7.07
C GLU A 187 -31.49 -30.43 -8.21
N ASN A 188 -30.92 -29.70 -9.17
CA ASN A 188 -31.60 -29.04 -10.30
C ASN A 188 -32.47 -27.82 -9.94
N LYS A 189 -32.44 -27.33 -8.70
CA LYS A 189 -33.00 -26.02 -8.36
C LYS A 189 -31.93 -24.95 -8.56
N PRO A 190 -32.22 -23.85 -9.29
CA PRO A 190 -31.21 -22.82 -9.56
C PRO A 190 -30.68 -22.15 -8.28
N GLY A 191 -31.51 -22.05 -7.24
CA GLY A 191 -31.06 -21.55 -5.93
C GLY A 191 -30.08 -22.47 -5.22
N PHE A 192 -30.16 -23.79 -5.48
CA PHE A 192 -29.27 -24.79 -4.91
C PHE A 192 -27.91 -24.73 -5.59
N ASP A 193 -27.87 -24.62 -6.92
CA ASP A 193 -26.61 -24.44 -7.66
C ASP A 193 -25.90 -23.15 -7.24
N LEU A 194 -26.66 -22.05 -7.10
CA LEU A 194 -26.12 -20.77 -6.60
C LEU A 194 -25.53 -20.93 -5.19
N PHE A 195 -26.25 -21.59 -4.28
CA PHE A 195 -25.79 -21.89 -2.93
C PHE A 195 -24.51 -22.75 -2.93
N ALA A 196 -24.49 -23.84 -3.68
CA ALA A 196 -23.37 -24.79 -3.68
C ALA A 196 -22.10 -24.16 -4.24
N VAL A 197 -22.19 -23.49 -5.40
CA VAL A 197 -21.06 -22.84 -6.05
C VAL A 197 -20.51 -21.70 -5.18
N SER A 198 -21.39 -20.85 -4.64
CA SER A 198 -20.94 -19.73 -3.80
C SER A 198 -20.34 -20.19 -2.47
N SER A 199 -20.85 -21.28 -1.87
CA SER A 199 -20.25 -21.91 -0.68
C SER A 199 -18.81 -22.38 -0.96
N LEU A 200 -18.60 -23.05 -2.10
CA LEU A 200 -17.28 -23.53 -2.49
C LEU A 200 -16.31 -22.36 -2.75
N VAL A 201 -16.76 -21.32 -3.45
CA VAL A 201 -15.98 -20.09 -3.66
C VAL A 201 -15.62 -19.44 -2.32
N ALA A 202 -16.57 -19.33 -1.39
CA ALA A 202 -16.32 -18.79 -0.06
C ALA A 202 -15.26 -19.59 0.69
N LEU A 203 -15.32 -20.93 0.65
CA LEU A 203 -14.35 -21.81 1.29
C LEU A 203 -12.95 -21.65 0.68
N CYS A 204 -12.82 -21.73 -0.65
CA CYS A 204 -11.52 -21.62 -1.32
C CYS A 204 -10.85 -20.27 -1.01
N PHE A 205 -11.57 -19.17 -1.20
CA PHE A 205 -11.01 -17.84 -0.98
C PHE A 205 -10.78 -17.51 0.50
N SER A 206 -11.57 -18.06 1.44
CA SER A 206 -11.28 -17.88 2.88
C SER A 206 -10.01 -18.65 3.31
N ILE A 207 -9.79 -19.86 2.80
CA ILE A 207 -8.54 -20.61 3.04
C ILE A 207 -7.35 -19.88 2.43
N THR A 208 -7.47 -19.39 1.18
CA THR A 208 -6.40 -18.60 0.55
C THR A 208 -6.09 -17.34 1.38
N ALA A 209 -7.10 -16.62 1.84
CA ALA A 209 -6.91 -15.45 2.71
C ALA A 209 -6.16 -15.82 4.00
N LEU A 210 -6.59 -16.89 4.67
CA LEU A 210 -5.96 -17.39 5.89
C LEU A 210 -4.48 -17.74 5.67
N VAL A 211 -4.16 -18.46 4.59
CA VAL A 211 -2.77 -18.80 4.24
C VAL A 211 -1.93 -17.55 4.01
N MET A 212 -2.46 -16.54 3.32
CA MET A 212 -1.74 -15.29 3.07
C MET A 212 -1.47 -14.49 4.34
N PHE A 213 -2.46 -14.37 5.24
CA PHE A 213 -2.25 -13.69 6.51
C PHE A 213 -1.28 -14.45 7.42
N LEU A 214 -1.33 -15.79 7.45
CA LEU A 214 -0.34 -16.60 8.16
C LEU A 214 1.07 -16.46 7.54
N ALA A 215 1.16 -16.33 6.21
CA ALA A 215 2.41 -16.07 5.52
C ALA A 215 3.00 -14.68 5.83
N ILE A 216 2.18 -13.71 6.25
CA ILE A 216 2.64 -12.42 6.79
C ILE A 216 3.18 -12.63 8.21
N LEU A 217 2.41 -13.29 9.08
CA LEU A 217 2.80 -13.55 10.47
C LEU A 217 4.11 -14.35 10.62
N THR A 218 4.43 -15.20 9.64
CA THR A 218 5.66 -15.99 9.60
C THR A 218 6.82 -15.31 8.83
N SER A 219 6.62 -14.09 8.34
CA SER A 219 7.67 -13.34 7.63
C SER A 219 8.71 -12.77 8.60
N ARG A 220 9.93 -12.53 8.10
CA ARG A 220 11.05 -12.00 8.90
C ARG A 220 10.96 -10.49 9.17
N TYR A 221 10.08 -9.78 8.46
CA TYR A 221 9.90 -8.32 8.53
C TYR A 221 11.19 -7.54 8.32
N GLN A 222 12.01 -7.96 7.34
CA GLN A 222 13.16 -7.15 6.93
C GLN A 222 12.69 -5.91 6.17
N GLU A 223 13.49 -4.85 6.19
CA GLU A 223 13.15 -3.57 5.57
C GLU A 223 12.77 -3.73 4.10
N THR A 224 13.54 -4.52 3.36
CA THR A 224 13.31 -4.83 1.95
C THR A 224 12.00 -5.58 1.70
N ASP A 225 11.51 -6.35 2.67
CA ASP A 225 10.23 -7.07 2.55
C ASP A 225 9.03 -6.13 2.47
N PHE A 226 9.13 -4.94 3.08
CA PHE A 226 8.09 -3.91 3.03
C PHE A 226 7.94 -3.29 1.66
N GLY A 227 8.93 -3.37 0.77
CA GLY A 227 8.85 -2.77 -0.56
C GLY A 227 7.87 -3.50 -1.49
N ARG A 228 7.85 -4.84 -1.44
CA ARG A 228 7.12 -5.65 -2.41
C ARG A 228 6.50 -6.92 -1.84
N ASN A 229 7.21 -7.66 -1.00
CA ASN A 229 6.77 -8.98 -0.52
C ASN A 229 5.56 -8.87 0.41
N LEU A 230 5.68 -8.10 1.50
CA LEU A 230 4.62 -7.95 2.51
C LEU A 230 3.36 -7.26 1.95
N PRO A 231 3.47 -6.14 1.19
CA PRO A 231 2.29 -5.51 0.60
C PRO A 231 1.52 -6.41 -0.35
N ARG A 232 2.22 -7.25 -1.15
CA ARG A 232 1.57 -8.20 -2.05
C ARG A 232 0.84 -9.30 -1.31
N LYS A 233 1.44 -9.84 -0.25
CA LYS A 233 0.78 -10.83 0.59
C LYS A 233 -0.48 -10.25 1.23
N LEU A 234 -0.38 -9.02 1.75
CA LEU A 234 -1.51 -8.32 2.35
C LEU A 234 -2.62 -8.06 1.33
N LEU A 235 -2.26 -7.60 0.13
CA LEU A 235 -3.22 -7.32 -0.94
C LEU A 235 -3.95 -8.60 -1.36
N LEU A 236 -3.23 -9.70 -1.59
CA LEU A 236 -3.83 -10.99 -1.94
C LEU A 236 -4.72 -11.54 -0.81
N GLY A 237 -4.30 -11.38 0.45
CA GLY A 237 -5.09 -11.79 1.60
C GLY A 237 -6.40 -11.01 1.70
N LEU A 238 -6.34 -9.68 1.56
CA LEU A 238 -7.51 -8.81 1.61
C LEU A 238 -8.46 -9.04 0.42
N THR A 239 -7.96 -9.17 -0.82
CA THR A 239 -8.83 -9.48 -1.96
C THR A 239 -9.57 -10.79 -1.75
N SER A 240 -8.84 -11.82 -1.32
CA SER A 240 -9.39 -13.14 -1.08
C SER A 240 -10.44 -13.12 0.05
N LEU A 241 -10.19 -12.33 1.10
CA LEU A 241 -11.15 -12.15 2.19
C LEU A 241 -12.43 -11.45 1.73
N PHE A 242 -12.34 -10.39 0.93
CA PHE A 242 -13.55 -9.71 0.44
C PHE A 242 -14.37 -10.60 -0.50
N VAL A 243 -13.72 -11.36 -1.38
CA VAL A 243 -14.40 -12.34 -2.24
C VAL A 243 -15.10 -13.40 -1.40
N SER A 244 -14.45 -13.92 -0.35
CA SER A 244 -15.05 -14.95 0.50
C SER A 244 -16.25 -14.44 1.30
N ILE A 245 -16.19 -13.21 1.82
CA ILE A 245 -17.31 -12.56 2.52
C ILE A 245 -18.52 -12.42 1.58
N ALA A 246 -18.31 -11.90 0.37
CA ALA A 246 -19.38 -11.73 -0.60
C ALA A 246 -20.00 -13.07 -1.02
N ALA A 247 -19.16 -14.06 -1.32
CA ALA A 247 -19.61 -15.40 -1.68
C ALA A 247 -20.38 -16.08 -0.53
N MET A 248 -19.95 -15.90 0.72
CA MET A 248 -20.63 -16.46 1.89
C MET A 248 -22.02 -15.83 2.09
N LEU A 249 -22.19 -14.52 1.86
CA LEU A 249 -23.50 -13.87 1.92
C LEU A 249 -24.45 -14.38 0.84
N ILE A 250 -23.94 -14.57 -0.39
CA ILE A 250 -24.71 -15.13 -1.51
C ILE A 250 -25.14 -16.56 -1.18
N SER A 251 -24.22 -17.38 -0.67
CA SER A 251 -24.51 -18.74 -0.20
C SER A 251 -25.61 -18.74 0.85
N PHE A 252 -25.44 -17.95 1.91
CA PHE A 252 -26.44 -17.86 2.98
C PHE A 252 -27.82 -17.49 2.45
N CYS A 253 -27.92 -16.50 1.56
CA CYS A 253 -29.21 -16.10 0.96
C CYS A 253 -29.82 -17.23 0.12
N GLY A 254 -29.00 -17.91 -0.70
CA GLY A 254 -29.44 -19.03 -1.53
C GLY A 254 -29.92 -20.23 -0.71
N GLY A 255 -29.19 -20.58 0.35
CA GLY A 255 -29.55 -21.68 1.24
C GLY A 255 -30.77 -21.38 2.10
N HIS A 256 -30.82 -20.20 2.73
CA HIS A 256 -31.93 -19.79 3.59
C HIS A 256 -33.24 -19.61 2.81
N PHE A 257 -33.18 -19.30 1.50
CA PHE A 257 -34.37 -19.24 0.65
C PHE A 257 -35.18 -20.55 0.63
N PHE A 258 -34.52 -21.71 0.78
CA PHE A 258 -35.19 -23.01 0.86
C PHE A 258 -35.79 -23.33 2.22
N VAL A 259 -35.38 -22.62 3.27
CA VAL A 259 -35.91 -22.78 4.64
C VAL A 259 -37.24 -22.02 4.80
N LEU A 260 -37.44 -20.96 4.02
CA LEU A 260 -38.62 -20.09 4.10
C LEU A 260 -39.85 -20.72 3.44
N LYS A 261 -41.01 -20.55 4.10
CA LYS A 261 -42.32 -20.82 3.49
C LYS A 261 -42.54 -19.92 2.28
N GLU A 262 -43.27 -20.42 1.27
CA GLU A 262 -43.55 -19.74 0.00
C GLU A 262 -44.01 -18.28 0.19
N GLU A 263 -44.95 -18.06 1.11
CA GLU A 263 -45.55 -16.75 1.42
C GLU A 263 -44.57 -15.76 2.05
N LEU A 264 -43.50 -16.25 2.70
CA LEU A 264 -42.49 -15.44 3.38
C LEU A 264 -41.29 -15.11 2.50
N LYS A 265 -41.14 -15.77 1.34
CA LYS A 265 -39.99 -15.56 0.44
C LYS A 265 -39.88 -14.12 -0.04
N LEU A 266 -40.99 -13.50 -0.42
CA LEU A 266 -41.01 -12.10 -0.87
C LEU A 266 -40.71 -11.12 0.27
N ALA A 267 -41.21 -11.42 1.48
CA ALA A 267 -41.00 -10.62 2.68
C ALA A 267 -39.58 -10.75 3.25
N ALA A 268 -38.82 -11.78 2.89
CA ALA A 268 -37.44 -11.99 3.33
C ALA A 268 -36.41 -11.20 2.51
N VAL A 269 -36.73 -10.79 1.27
CA VAL A 269 -35.81 -10.03 0.41
C VAL A 269 -35.33 -8.72 1.07
N PRO A 270 -36.21 -7.89 1.68
CA PRO A 270 -35.77 -6.71 2.43
C PRO A 270 -34.89 -7.05 3.63
N VAL A 271 -35.17 -8.17 4.31
CA VAL A 271 -34.39 -8.63 5.48
C VAL A 271 -32.98 -9.05 5.07
N TYR A 272 -32.82 -9.74 3.93
CA TYR A 272 -31.51 -10.04 3.36
C TYR A 272 -30.74 -8.78 2.96
N ALA A 273 -31.41 -7.80 2.36
CA ALA A 273 -30.79 -6.53 2.04
C ALA A 273 -30.27 -5.83 3.31
N VAL A 274 -31.09 -5.78 4.37
CA VAL A 274 -30.71 -5.19 5.67
C VAL A 274 -29.57 -5.94 6.35
N THR A 275 -29.57 -7.28 6.31
CA THR A 275 -28.49 -8.10 6.92
C THR A 275 -27.16 -7.98 6.18
N CYS A 276 -27.17 -7.62 4.89
CA CYS A 276 -25.96 -7.29 4.14
C CYS A 276 -25.41 -5.88 4.46
N LEU A 277 -26.22 -4.97 5.04
CA LEU A 277 -25.80 -3.58 5.30
C LEU A 277 -24.58 -3.46 6.24
N PRO A 278 -24.50 -4.15 7.40
CA PRO A 278 -23.32 -4.04 8.26
C PRO A 278 -22.04 -4.54 7.59
N VAL A 279 -22.14 -5.62 6.80
CA VAL A 279 -20.98 -6.20 6.09
C VAL A 279 -20.52 -5.30 4.95
N THR A 280 -21.47 -4.73 4.19
CA THR A 280 -21.16 -3.75 3.14
C THR A 280 -20.57 -2.47 3.71
N PHE A 281 -21.08 -1.97 4.85
CA PHE A 281 -20.50 -0.81 5.53
C PHE A 281 -19.07 -1.09 6.01
N PHE A 282 -18.82 -2.27 6.60
CA PHE A 282 -17.48 -2.68 6.98
C PHE A 282 -16.54 -2.78 5.77
N ALA A 283 -16.99 -3.41 4.67
CA ALA A 283 -16.21 -3.49 3.44
C ALA A 283 -15.92 -2.10 2.86
N MET A 284 -16.89 -1.18 2.87
CA MET A 284 -16.70 0.21 2.46
C MET A 284 -15.71 0.97 3.35
N ALA A 285 -15.73 0.74 4.67
CA ALA A 285 -14.77 1.34 5.60
C ALA A 285 -13.33 0.84 5.37
N GLN A 286 -13.15 -0.41 4.92
CA GLN A 286 -11.84 -0.99 4.61
C GLN A 286 -11.39 -0.72 3.16
N LEU A 287 -12.30 -0.29 2.29
CA LEU A 287 -12.04 0.00 0.88
C LEU A 287 -10.97 1.08 0.65
N PRO A 288 -10.92 2.19 1.42
CA PRO A 288 -9.86 3.19 1.29
C PRO A 288 -8.47 2.59 1.50
N LEU A 289 -8.30 1.77 2.53
CA LEU A 289 -7.02 1.08 2.80
C LEU A 289 -6.63 0.15 1.64
N TYR A 290 -7.60 -0.60 1.11
CA TYR A 290 -7.38 -1.47 -0.04
C TYR A 290 -6.97 -0.70 -1.31
N ILE A 291 -7.66 0.40 -1.61
CA ILE A 291 -7.35 1.27 -2.75
C ILE A 291 -5.97 1.90 -2.58
N ASP A 292 -5.64 2.39 -1.37
CA ASP A 292 -4.35 2.97 -1.07
C ASP A 292 -3.22 1.95 -1.24
N LEU A 293 -3.42 0.70 -0.79
CA LEU A 293 -2.47 -0.40 -0.98
C LEU A 293 -2.31 -0.77 -2.46
N LEU A 294 -3.40 -0.79 -3.22
CA LEU A 294 -3.37 -1.10 -4.66
C LEU A 294 -2.65 0.00 -5.43
N ARG A 295 -2.96 1.26 -5.16
CA ARG A 295 -2.25 2.43 -5.71
C ARG A 295 -0.79 2.39 -5.31
N ALA A 296 -0.48 2.13 -4.04
CA ALA A 296 0.88 2.04 -3.53
C ALA A 296 1.66 0.90 -4.18
N THR A 297 1.02 -0.22 -4.51
CA THR A 297 1.69 -1.35 -5.15
C THR A 297 1.94 -1.09 -6.63
N LEU A 298 0.97 -0.51 -7.35
CA LEU A 298 1.04 -0.26 -8.79
C LEU A 298 1.86 0.98 -9.17
N SER A 299 1.91 2.01 -8.33
CA SER A 299 2.62 3.25 -8.65
C SER A 299 4.13 3.03 -8.56
N GLU A 300 4.88 3.41 -9.59
CA GLU A 300 6.34 3.40 -9.55
C GLU A 300 6.91 4.55 -8.72
N VAL A 301 6.20 5.68 -8.68
CA VAL A 301 6.63 6.90 -8.00
C VAL A 301 5.67 7.24 -6.86
N PRO A 302 6.18 7.54 -5.64
CA PRO A 302 5.38 8.04 -4.53
C PRO A 302 4.53 9.24 -4.91
N GLN A 303 3.26 9.21 -4.52
CA GLN A 303 2.37 10.36 -4.61
C GLN A 303 1.76 10.61 -3.24
N ARG A 304 1.60 11.90 -2.89
CA ARG A 304 0.84 12.28 -1.69
C ARG A 304 -0.58 11.73 -1.81
N SER A 305 -1.02 10.96 -0.81
CA SER A 305 -2.40 10.42 -0.78
C SER A 305 -3.44 11.52 -0.56
N HIS A 306 -3.07 12.62 0.10
CA HIS A 306 -3.97 13.75 0.39
C HIS A 306 -3.48 15.06 -0.23
N LYS A 307 -4.40 15.82 -0.83
CA LYS A 307 -4.22 17.26 -1.03
C LYS A 307 -4.16 17.90 0.36
N VAL A 308 -3.08 18.60 0.65
CA VAL A 308 -3.07 19.57 1.75
C VAL A 308 -3.70 20.80 1.14
N ASP A 309 -4.95 21.09 1.49
CA ASP A 309 -5.48 22.42 1.24
C ASP A 309 -4.61 23.42 2.03
N PRO A 310 -4.13 24.49 1.39
CA PRO A 310 -3.17 25.43 1.95
C PRO A 310 -3.65 26.12 3.23
#